data_AF-A0A243W553-F1
#
_entry.id   AF-A0A243W553-F1
#
_cell.length_a   1.000
_cell.length_b   1.000
_cell.length_c   1.000
_cell.angle_alpha   90.00
_cell.angle_beta   90.00
_cell.angle_gamma   90.00
#
_symmetry.space_group_name_H-M   'P 1'
#
loop_
_entity.id
_entity.type
_entity.pdbx_description
1 polymer ?
#
loop_
_entity_poly.entity_id
_entity_poly.type
_entity_poly.pdbx_seq_one_letter_code
_entity_poly.pdbx_strand_id
1 'polypeptide(L)'
;MAPDLVYQGPKAIIQFKMKEYHRSGMIYQIIYYSTRLLAALAAGLLPFLVGKPENVLWSQTLSIVIVIVTVVDSVFNPREKWIMYSNASDALSEATLKQDPDYIANQEAIKKILDTESAKLNHTVTLEEVVDKVGDKLKDK
;
A
#
# COMPACT_ATOMS: atom_id res chain seq x y z
N MET A 1 4.92 -21.37 -15.02
CA MET A 1 4.44 -20.70 -16.24
C MET A 1 3.32 -21.58 -16.78
N ALA A 2 2.07 -21.11 -16.79
CA ALA A 2 0.94 -21.94 -17.23
C ALA A 2 1.08 -22.17 -18.76
N PRO A 3 1.22 -23.43 -19.23
CA PRO A 3 1.51 -23.74 -20.64
C PRO A 3 0.38 -23.33 -21.60
N ASP A 4 -0.81 -23.02 -21.09
CA ASP A 4 -2.02 -22.80 -21.88
C ASP A 4 -2.17 -21.36 -22.43
N LEU A 5 -1.35 -20.41 -21.95
CA LEU A 5 -1.47 -18.99 -22.31
C LEU A 5 -0.77 -18.60 -23.61
N VAL A 6 0.20 -19.40 -24.07
CA VAL A 6 0.96 -19.12 -25.30
C VAL A 6 0.06 -19.19 -26.55
N TYR A 7 -1.00 -19.99 -26.49
CA TYR A 7 -1.93 -20.21 -27.61
C TYR A 7 -3.05 -19.16 -27.72
N GLN A 8 -3.25 -18.31 -26.71
CA GLN A 8 -4.37 -17.35 -26.67
C GLN A 8 -4.01 -15.94 -27.18
N GLY A 9 -2.79 -15.75 -27.69
CA GLY A 9 -2.32 -14.49 -28.26
C GLY A 9 -1.89 -13.43 -27.23
N PRO A 10 -1.32 -12.30 -27.70
CA PRO A 10 -0.65 -11.33 -26.84
C PRO A 10 -1.57 -10.65 -25.81
N LYS A 11 -2.85 -10.45 -26.14
CA LYS A 11 -3.84 -9.84 -25.22
C LYS A 11 -4.11 -10.70 -23.98
N ALA A 12 -4.19 -12.02 -24.14
CA ALA A 12 -4.42 -12.95 -23.03
C ALA A 12 -3.22 -12.99 -22.06
N ILE A 13 -2.00 -12.91 -22.60
CA ILE A 13 -0.77 -12.86 -21.81
C ILE A 13 -0.71 -11.56 -20.98
N ILE A 14 -1.04 -10.42 -21.59
CA ILE A 14 -1.08 -9.11 -20.91
C ILE A 14 -2.11 -9.12 -19.78
N GLN A 15 -3.33 -9.59 -20.03
CA GLN A 15 -4.38 -9.67 -19.01
C GLN A 15 -4.01 -10.62 -17.87
N PHE A 16 -3.38 -11.76 -18.18
CA PHE A 16 -2.88 -12.66 -17.15
C PHE A 16 -1.82 -11.99 -16.27
N LYS A 17 -0.85 -11.30 -16.87
CA LYS A 17 0.19 -10.58 -16.14
C LYS A 17 -0.37 -9.42 -15.32
N MET A 18 -1.33 -8.67 -15.83
CA MET A 18 -2.03 -7.64 -15.05
C MET A 18 -2.69 -8.22 -13.80
N LYS A 19 -3.41 -9.35 -13.93
CA LYS A 19 -4.04 -10.03 -12.78
C LYS A 19 -2.99 -10.51 -11.78
N GLU A 20 -1.87 -11.05 -12.26
CA GLU A 20 -0.77 -11.49 -11.41
C GLU A 20 -0.18 -10.33 -10.61
N TYR A 21 0.17 -9.21 -11.27
CA TYR A 21 0.70 -8.03 -10.60
C TYR A 21 -0.30 -7.40 -9.63
N HIS A 22 -1.57 -7.31 -10.00
CA HIS A 22 -2.60 -6.79 -9.10
C HIS A 22 -2.74 -7.66 -7.85
N ARG A 23 -2.80 -8.99 -8.01
CA ARG A 23 -2.87 -9.94 -6.89
C ARG A 23 -1.64 -9.84 -5.99
N SER A 24 -0.44 -9.78 -6.57
CA SER A 24 0.80 -9.59 -5.82
C SER A 24 0.81 -8.25 -5.08
N GLY A 25 0.39 -7.17 -5.73
CA GLY A 25 0.25 -5.84 -5.14
C GLY A 25 -0.64 -5.85 -3.90
N MET A 26 -1.83 -6.47 -3.96
CA MET A 26 -2.71 -6.58 -2.80
C MET A 26 -2.08 -7.36 -1.63
N ILE A 27 -1.34 -8.43 -1.93
CA ILE A 27 -0.67 -9.22 -0.87
C ILE A 27 0.36 -8.35 -0.14
N TYR A 28 1.20 -7.64 -0.88
CA TYR A 28 2.21 -6.76 -0.27
C TYR A 28 1.60 -5.56 0.45
N GLN A 29 0.47 -5.04 -0.04
CA GLN A 29 -0.32 -4.03 0.66
C GLN A 29 -0.80 -4.54 2.03
N ILE A 30 -1.40 -5.73 2.07
CA ILE A 30 -1.88 -6.35 3.30
C ILE A 30 -0.71 -6.53 4.27
N ILE A 31 0.41 -7.11 3.80
CA ILE A 31 1.60 -7.33 4.63
C ILE A 31 2.07 -6.00 5.24
N TYR A 32 2.19 -4.94 4.42
CA TYR A 32 2.65 -3.63 4.87
C TYR A 32 1.75 -3.01 5.96
N TYR A 33 0.43 -3.05 5.77
CA TYR A 33 -0.48 -2.49 6.77
C TYR A 33 -0.59 -3.36 8.02
N SER A 34 -0.57 -4.69 7.86
CA SER A 34 -0.57 -5.62 8.99
C SER A 34 0.68 -5.49 9.86
N THR A 35 1.86 -5.37 9.26
CA THR A 35 3.12 -5.19 10.01
C THR A 35 3.09 -3.87 10.78
N ARG A 36 2.67 -2.76 10.16
CA ARG A 36 2.52 -1.48 10.86
C ARG A 36 1.53 -1.53 12.01
N LEU A 37 0.38 -2.17 11.82
CA LEU A 37 -0.65 -2.28 12.86
C LEU A 37 -0.11 -3.09 14.05
N LEU A 38 0.54 -4.23 13.77
CA LEU A 38 1.16 -5.05 14.82
C LEU A 38 2.26 -4.32 15.57
N ALA A 39 3.15 -3.61 14.86
CA ALA A 39 4.18 -2.80 15.51
C ALA A 39 3.59 -1.68 16.39
N ALA A 40 2.59 -0.96 15.88
CA ALA A 40 1.95 0.12 16.62
C ALA A 40 1.24 -0.38 17.88
N LEU A 41 0.49 -1.50 17.78
CA LEU A 41 -0.16 -2.12 18.94
C LEU A 41 0.87 -2.65 19.94
N ALA A 42 1.91 -3.34 19.47
CA ALA A 42 2.94 -3.90 20.34
C ALA A 42 3.72 -2.80 21.07
N ALA A 43 4.13 -1.74 20.37
CA ALA A 43 4.81 -0.59 20.96
C ALA A 43 3.92 0.17 21.94
N GLY A 44 2.62 0.32 21.64
CA GLY A 44 1.65 0.97 22.51
C GLY A 44 1.33 0.17 23.78
N LEU A 45 1.30 -1.16 23.71
CA LEU A 45 0.98 -2.04 24.84
C LEU A 45 2.19 -2.29 25.76
N LEU A 46 3.41 -2.26 25.21
CA LEU A 46 4.65 -2.52 25.93
C LEU A 46 4.82 -1.76 27.27
N PRO A 47 4.61 -0.42 27.34
CA PRO A 47 4.77 0.32 28.60
C PRO A 47 3.82 -0.13 29.72
N PHE A 48 2.67 -0.73 29.39
CA PHE A 48 1.71 -1.23 30.39
C PHE A 48 2.05 -2.62 30.93
N LEU A 49 2.90 -3.37 30.21
CA LEU A 49 3.24 -4.76 30.52
C LEU A 49 4.58 -4.88 31.24
N VAL A 50 5.56 -4.02 30.92
CA VAL A 50 6.92 -4.08 31.49
C VAL A 50 6.95 -3.84 33.01
N GLY A 51 6.00 -3.08 33.55
CA GLY A 51 5.97 -2.74 34.98
C GLY A 51 5.42 -3.82 35.92
N LYS A 52 4.91 -4.96 35.40
CA LYS A 52 4.28 -6.01 36.21
C LYS A 52 5.06 -7.33 36.12
N PRO A 53 5.57 -7.88 37.26
CA PRO A 53 6.36 -9.11 37.26
C PRO A 53 5.57 -10.33 36.76
N GLU A 54 4.24 -10.31 36.90
CA GLU A 54 3.33 -11.35 36.42
C GLU A 54 3.24 -11.41 34.88
N ASN A 55 3.63 -10.33 34.19
CA ASN A 55 3.47 -10.16 32.74
C ASN A 55 4.78 -10.21 31.96
N VAL A 56 5.88 -10.68 32.57
CA VAL A 56 7.21 -10.76 31.93
C VAL A 56 7.16 -11.56 30.62
N LEU A 57 6.42 -12.66 30.58
CA LEU A 57 6.22 -13.48 29.37
C LEU A 57 5.61 -12.66 28.23
N TRP A 58 4.54 -11.90 28.50
CA TRP A 58 3.87 -11.07 27.50
C TRP A 58 4.75 -9.93 26.99
N SER A 59 5.54 -9.32 27.88
CA SER A 59 6.53 -8.30 27.49
C SER A 59 7.59 -8.86 26.54
N GLN A 60 8.07 -10.08 26.79
CA GLN A 60 9.03 -10.75 25.90
C GLN A 60 8.40 -11.08 24.55
N THR A 61 7.16 -11.59 24.54
CA THR A 61 6.44 -11.88 23.30
C THR A 61 6.26 -10.63 22.44
N LEU A 62 5.84 -9.50 23.02
CA LEU A 62 5.69 -8.25 22.28
C LEU A 62 7.03 -7.74 21.72
N SER A 63 8.12 -7.88 22.48
CA SER A 63 9.46 -7.53 22.00
C SER A 63 9.88 -8.38 20.79
N ILE A 64 9.66 -9.70 20.84
CA ILE A 64 9.94 -10.60 19.71
C ILE A 64 9.07 -10.24 18.50
N VAL A 65 7.79 -9.93 18.70
CA VAL A 65 6.89 -9.51 17.62
C VAL A 65 7.39 -8.23 16.95
N ILE A 66 7.83 -7.23 17.72
CA ILE A 66 8.41 -6.00 17.16
C ILE A 66 9.64 -6.33 16.32
N VAL A 67 10.56 -7.16 16.83
CA VAL A 67 11.76 -7.56 16.08
C VAL A 67 11.40 -8.25 14.77
N ILE A 68 10.46 -9.21 14.78
CA ILE A 68 9.99 -9.90 13.57
C ILE A 68 9.42 -8.89 12.57
N VAL A 69 8.57 -7.99 13.04
CA VAL A 69 7.98 -6.95 12.19
C VAL A 69 9.05 -6.04 11.58
N THR A 70 10.03 -5.61 12.36
CA THR A 70 11.14 -4.77 11.88
C THR A 70 11.98 -5.50 10.83
N VAL A 71 12.26 -6.79 11.03
CA VAL A 71 12.96 -7.62 10.03
C VAL A 71 12.14 -7.75 8.77
N VAL A 72 10.82 -7.99 8.87
CA VAL A 72 9.95 -8.05 7.70
C VAL A 72 9.97 -6.74 6.93
N ASP A 73 9.87 -5.60 7.63
CA ASP A 73 9.86 -4.28 7.01
C ASP A 73 11.23 -3.96 6.35
N SER A 74 12.34 -4.31 7.00
CA SER A 74 13.70 -3.98 6.54
C SER A 74 14.25 -4.91 5.46
N VAL A 75 13.90 -6.21 5.50
CA VAL A 75 14.44 -7.22 4.56
C VAL A 75 13.54 -7.37 3.35
N PHE A 76 12.22 -7.35 3.55
CA PHE A 76 11.28 -7.60 2.45
C PHE A 76 10.76 -6.32 1.80
N ASN A 77 10.95 -5.15 2.43
CA ASN A 77 10.47 -3.85 1.96
C ASN A 77 9.06 -3.93 1.35
N PRO A 78 8.04 -4.40 2.10
CA PRO A 78 6.72 -4.70 1.55
C PRO A 78 6.07 -3.48 0.89
N ARG A 79 6.36 -2.27 1.37
CA ARG A 79 5.95 -1.01 0.74
C ARG A 79 6.49 -0.85 -0.67
N GLU A 80 7.79 -1.05 -0.86
CA GLU A 80 8.43 -0.89 -2.17
C GLU A 80 7.90 -1.93 -3.16
N LYS A 81 7.73 -3.17 -2.71
CA LYS A 81 7.15 -4.24 -3.53
C LYS A 81 5.71 -3.94 -3.90
N TRP A 82 4.90 -3.46 -2.96
CA TRP A 82 3.53 -3.04 -3.24
C TRP A 82 3.50 -1.92 -4.31
N ILE A 83 4.28 -0.85 -4.14
CA ILE A 83 4.35 0.25 -5.11
C ILE A 83 4.81 -0.26 -6.48
N MET A 84 5.85 -1.11 -6.51
CA MET A 84 6.35 -1.69 -7.75
C MET A 84 5.28 -2.49 -8.50
N TYR A 85 4.55 -3.36 -7.81
CA TYR A 85 3.48 -4.16 -8.43
C TYR A 85 2.27 -3.33 -8.84
N SER A 86 1.92 -2.29 -8.06
CA SER A 86 0.88 -1.33 -8.45
C SER A 86 1.27 -0.61 -9.74
N ASN A 87 2.46 0.01 -9.77
CA ASN A 87 2.95 0.73 -10.93
C ASN A 87 3.07 -0.16 -12.18
N ALA A 88 3.49 -1.41 -12.02
CA ALA A 88 3.55 -2.37 -13.12
C ALA A 88 2.17 -2.73 -13.67
N SER A 89 1.16 -2.84 -12.79
CA SER A 89 -0.23 -3.07 -13.19
C SER A 89 -0.79 -1.85 -13.94
N ASP A 90 -0.56 -0.65 -13.40
CA ASP A 90 -1.04 0.61 -13.97
C ASP A 90 -0.39 0.89 -15.34
N ALA A 91 0.92 0.68 -15.48
CA ALA A 91 1.63 0.85 -16.74
C ALA A 91 1.12 -0.09 -17.84
N LEU A 92 0.78 -1.34 -17.49
CA LEU A 92 0.18 -2.29 -18.44
C LEU A 92 -1.26 -1.92 -18.80
N SER A 93 -2.02 -1.41 -17.84
CA SER A 93 -3.38 -0.91 -18.09
C SER A 93 -3.34 0.28 -19.03
N GLU A 94 -2.47 1.26 -18.77
CA GLU A 94 -2.30 2.44 -19.62
C GLU A 94 -1.87 2.06 -21.04
N ALA A 95 -0.90 1.15 -21.17
CA ALA A 95 -0.45 0.66 -22.48
C ALA A 95 -1.58 -0.05 -23.25
N THR A 96 -2.46 -0.76 -22.54
CA THR A 96 -3.62 -1.44 -23.15
C THR A 96 -4.69 -0.43 -23.56
N LEU A 97 -4.98 0.57 -22.71
CA LEU A 97 -5.96 1.62 -22.99
C LEU A 97 -5.54 2.46 -24.21
N LYS A 98 -4.26 2.79 -24.36
CA LYS A 98 -3.75 3.53 -25.52
C LYS A 98 -3.92 2.81 -26.87
N GLN A 99 -4.16 1.50 -26.85
CA GLN A 99 -4.43 0.71 -28.06
C GLN A 99 -5.92 0.65 -28.42
N ASP A 100 -6.80 1.13 -27.53
CA ASP A 100 -8.24 1.11 -27.74
C ASP A 100 -8.69 2.32 -28.58
N PRO A 101 -9.46 2.14 -29.68
CA PRO A 101 -9.99 3.25 -30.46
C PRO A 101 -10.79 4.26 -29.63
N ASP A 102 -11.49 3.78 -28.60
CA ASP A 102 -12.32 4.62 -27.72
C ASP A 102 -11.50 5.52 -26.80
N TYR A 103 -10.24 5.14 -26.52
CA TYR A 103 -9.32 5.98 -25.76
C TYR A 103 -8.95 7.25 -26.53
N ILE A 104 -8.76 7.14 -27.85
CA ILE A 104 -8.44 8.29 -28.71
C ILE A 104 -9.63 9.26 -28.73
N ALA A 105 -10.86 8.73 -28.81
CA ALA A 105 -12.07 9.55 -28.79
C ALA A 105 -12.30 10.27 -27.44
N ASN A 106 -11.88 9.67 -26.33
CA ASN A 106 -12.15 10.17 -24.98
C ASN A 106 -10.91 10.69 -24.22
N GLN A 107 -9.81 10.93 -24.92
CA GLN A 107 -8.51 11.23 -24.30
C GLN A 107 -8.56 12.46 -23.37
N GLU A 108 -9.28 13.52 -23.75
CA GLU A 108 -9.43 14.72 -22.92
C GLU A 108 -10.23 14.46 -21.64
N ALA A 109 -11.30 13.66 -21.73
CA ALA A 109 -12.11 13.28 -20.58
C ALA A 109 -11.30 12.40 -19.61
N ILE A 110 -10.57 11.42 -20.13
CA ILE A 110 -9.71 10.53 -19.34
C ILE A 110 -8.60 11.35 -18.65
N LYS A 111 -7.96 12.27 -19.36
CA LYS A 111 -6.94 13.16 -18.78
C LYS A 111 -7.52 14.01 -17.64
N LYS A 112 -8.71 14.58 -17.82
CA LYS A 112 -9.37 15.37 -16.79
C LYS A 112 -9.71 14.54 -15.54
N ILE A 113 -10.09 13.27 -15.71
CA ILE A 113 -10.29 12.33 -14.60
C ILE A 113 -8.97 12.08 -13.88
N LEU A 114 -7.89 11.76 -14.61
CA LEU A 114 -6.55 11.54 -14.04
C LEU A 114 -6.05 12.75 -13.24
N ASP A 115 -6.20 13.96 -13.79
CA ASP A 115 -5.80 15.20 -13.13
C ASP A 115 -6.61 15.43 -11.84
N THR A 116 -7.91 15.12 -11.87
CA THR A 116 -8.80 15.27 -10.71
C THR A 116 -8.48 14.24 -9.62
N GLU A 117 -8.24 12.98 -9.99
CA GLU A 117 -7.87 11.94 -9.03
C GLU A 117 -6.49 12.17 -8.43
N SER A 118 -5.52 12.62 -9.23
CA SER A 118 -4.20 13.02 -8.77
C SER A 118 -4.28 14.18 -7.78
N ALA A 119 -5.11 15.19 -8.07
CA ALA A 119 -5.36 16.29 -7.13
C ALA A 119 -5.98 15.79 -5.81
N LYS A 120 -6.89 14.81 -5.86
CA LYS A 120 -7.53 14.22 -4.68
C LYS A 120 -6.56 13.41 -3.82
N LEU A 121 -5.64 12.67 -4.45
CA LEU A 121 -4.55 11.95 -3.78
C LEU A 121 -3.57 12.92 -3.11
N ASN A 122 -3.23 14.02 -3.78
CA ASN A 122 -2.38 15.07 -3.21
C ASN A 122 -3.07 15.85 -2.07
N HIS A 123 -4.40 15.85 -2.04
CA HIS A 123 -5.19 16.45 -0.95
C HIS A 123 -5.45 15.50 0.24
N THR A 124 -4.80 14.33 0.30
CA THR A 124 -4.88 13.46 1.47
C THR A 124 -4.17 14.16 2.64
N VAL A 125 -4.95 14.88 3.45
CA VAL A 125 -4.54 15.68 4.61
C VAL A 125 -3.39 14.98 5.35
N THR A 126 -2.21 15.58 5.28
CA THR A 126 -1.05 15.10 6.05
C THR A 126 -1.34 15.27 7.53
N LEU A 127 -0.82 14.36 8.37
CA LEU A 127 -0.96 14.47 9.82
C LEU A 127 -0.46 15.83 10.35
N GLU A 128 0.48 16.47 9.65
CA GLU A 128 0.94 17.84 9.92
C GLU A 128 -0.17 18.89 9.79
N GLU A 129 -1.00 18.85 8.74
CA GLU A 129 -2.14 19.79 8.61
C GLU A 129 -3.20 19.58 9.70
N VAL A 130 -3.36 18.34 10.18
CA VAL A 130 -4.26 18.04 11.30
C VAL A 130 -3.68 18.56 12.62
N VAL A 131 -2.37 18.36 12.84
CA VAL A 131 -1.66 18.86 14.04
C VAL A 131 -1.66 20.38 14.08
N ASP A 132 -1.43 21.06 12.96
CA ASP A 132 -1.48 22.53 12.88
C ASP A 132 -2.88 23.08 13.13
N LYS A 133 -3.92 22.46 12.54
CA LYS A 133 -5.32 22.87 12.80
C LYS A 133 -5.75 22.66 14.25
N VAL A 134 -5.22 21.65 14.93
CA VAL A 134 -5.48 21.44 16.36
C VAL A 134 -4.64 22.39 17.21
N GLY A 135 -3.40 22.66 16.82
CA GLY A 135 -2.50 23.62 17.46
C GLY A 135 -3.04 25.04 17.46
N ASP A 136 -3.58 25.51 16.33
CA ASP A 136 -4.20 26.84 16.25
C ASP A 136 -5.49 26.93 17.08
N LYS A 137 -6.31 25.88 17.12
CA LYS A 137 -7.49 25.83 17.98
C LYS A 137 -7.18 25.81 19.49
N LEU A 138 -5.98 25.44 19.88
CA LEU A 138 -5.52 25.48 21.28
C LEU A 138 -4.90 26.82 21.66
N LYS A 139 -4.47 27.65 20.70
CA LYS A 139 -3.97 29.01 20.94
C LYS A 139 -5.08 30.05 21.05
N ASP A 140 -6.23 29.77 20.45
CA ASP A 140 -7.44 30.63 20.50
C ASP A 140 -8.34 30.37 21.73
N LYS A 141 -7.88 29.58 22.72
CA LYS A 141 -8.53 29.36 24.02
C LYS A 141 -7.66 29.86 25.16
#